data_AF-A0A0M2WK00-F1
#
_entry.id   AF-A0A0M2WK00-F1
#
_cell.length_a   1.000
_cell.length_b   1.000
_cell.length_c   1.000
_cell.angle_alpha   90.00
_cell.angle_beta   90.00
_cell.angle_gamma   90.00
#
_symmetry.space_group_name_H-M   'P 1'
#
loop_
_entity.id
_entity.type
_entity.pdbx_description
1 polymer ?
#
loop_
_entity_poly.entity_id
_entity_poly.type
_entity_poly.pdbx_seq_one_letter_code
_entity_poly.pdbx_strand_id
1 'polypeptide(L)'
;MSVLHELDELLCGDDEEYDRLDLFHEADELIGQLRVADVPALLALWQARSLCWQQRYTQASGSIDGAVLRALLAGLLQVKEAPHGVFELMNRLPATADASPLSDALLDYAEQAWHANPARHRQIQISCWSCGLSGRLLKRLGFSAWKEAGL
;
A
#
# COMPACT_ATOMS: atom_id res chain seq x y z
N MET A 1 19.52 -14.13 -11.84
CA MET A 1 19.18 -12.94 -11.05
C MET A 1 17.76 -13.14 -10.54
N SER A 2 17.46 -12.85 -9.28
CA SER A 2 16.06 -12.95 -8.79
C SER A 2 15.31 -11.68 -9.14
N VAL A 3 14.01 -11.80 -9.47
CA VAL A 3 13.13 -10.64 -9.76
C VAL A 3 13.22 -9.57 -8.67
N LEU A 4 13.29 -10.01 -7.40
CA LEU A 4 13.39 -9.09 -6.26
C LEU A 4 14.71 -8.31 -6.22
N HIS A 5 15.82 -8.92 -6.65
CA HIS A 5 17.11 -8.24 -6.69
C HIS A 5 17.15 -7.19 -7.81
N GLU A 6 16.63 -7.54 -8.99
CA GLU A 6 16.51 -6.64 -10.13
C GLU A 6 15.58 -5.47 -9.83
N LEU A 7 14.42 -5.74 -9.20
CA LEU A 7 13.52 -4.70 -8.72
C LEU A 7 14.21 -3.78 -7.71
N ASP A 8 14.96 -4.33 -6.76
CA ASP A 8 15.66 -3.54 -5.75
C ASP A 8 16.72 -2.62 -6.36
N GLU A 9 17.50 -3.12 -7.33
CA GLU A 9 18.48 -2.33 -8.07
C GLU A 9 17.82 -1.20 -8.88
N LEU A 10 16.74 -1.52 -9.60
CA LEU A 10 15.98 -0.56 -10.40
C LEU A 10 15.43 0.58 -9.52
N LEU A 11 14.82 0.23 -8.39
CA LEU A 11 14.22 1.21 -7.49
C LEU A 11 15.26 2.01 -6.69
N CYS A 12 16.49 1.49 -6.53
CA CYS A 12 17.62 2.20 -5.92
C CYS A 12 18.37 3.13 -6.89
N GLY A 13 17.99 3.15 -8.18
CA GLY A 13 18.61 3.99 -9.20
C GLY A 13 18.51 5.50 -8.89
N ASP A 14 19.30 6.28 -9.62
CA ASP A 14 19.33 7.74 -9.51
C ASP A 14 17.94 8.36 -9.84
N ASP A 15 17.56 9.39 -9.09
CA ASP A 15 16.23 10.02 -9.20
C ASP A 15 15.99 10.68 -10.56
N GLU A 16 16.99 11.35 -11.12
CA GLU A 16 16.84 12.01 -12.42
C GLU A 16 16.81 10.98 -13.55
N GLU A 17 17.53 9.87 -13.39
CA GLU A 17 17.53 8.79 -14.38
C GLU A 17 16.24 7.98 -14.36
N TYR A 18 15.70 7.67 -13.18
CA TYR A 18 14.47 6.89 -13.02
C TYR A 18 13.27 7.54 -13.70
N ASP A 19 13.08 8.85 -13.46
CA ASP A 19 11.96 9.59 -14.05
C ASP A 19 12.19 9.85 -15.54
N ARG A 20 13.43 10.16 -15.95
CA ARG A 20 13.75 10.46 -17.36
C ARG A 20 13.63 9.25 -18.28
N LEU A 21 13.92 8.05 -17.77
CA LEU A 21 13.89 6.81 -18.55
C LEU A 21 12.57 6.05 -18.41
N ASP A 22 11.56 6.61 -17.73
CA ASP A 22 10.26 5.98 -17.49
C ASP A 22 10.39 4.58 -16.84
N LEU A 23 11.37 4.41 -15.93
CA LEU A 23 11.66 3.11 -15.29
C LEU A 23 10.51 2.59 -14.42
N PHE A 24 9.47 3.41 -14.20
CA PHE A 24 8.24 2.98 -13.53
C PHE A 24 7.52 1.84 -14.27
N HIS A 25 7.60 1.79 -15.61
CA HIS A 25 6.99 0.71 -16.39
C HIS A 25 7.74 -0.60 -16.18
N GLU A 26 9.06 -0.57 -16.20
CA GLU A 26 9.91 -1.73 -15.93
C GLU A 26 9.73 -2.22 -14.49
N ALA A 27 9.63 -1.30 -13.53
CA ALA A 27 9.31 -1.64 -12.14
C ALA A 27 7.94 -2.30 -12.01
N ASP A 28 6.92 -1.82 -12.73
CA ASP A 28 5.59 -2.44 -12.75
C ASP A 28 5.65 -3.88 -13.28
N GLU A 29 6.34 -4.11 -14.40
CA GLU A 29 6.53 -5.44 -14.97
C GLU A 29 7.24 -6.40 -14.01
N LEU A 30 8.25 -5.93 -13.28
CA LEU A 30 8.94 -6.74 -12.27
C LEU A 30 8.04 -7.02 -11.06
N ILE A 31 7.24 -6.05 -10.62
CA ILE A 31 6.26 -6.23 -9.54
C ILE A 31 5.19 -7.26 -9.92
N GLY A 32 4.71 -7.23 -11.17
CA GLY A 32 3.75 -8.21 -11.69
C GLY A 32 4.26 -9.66 -11.72
N GLN A 33 5.59 -9.85 -11.66
CA GLN A 33 6.23 -11.17 -11.61
C GLN A 33 6.46 -11.70 -10.20
N LEU A 34 6.22 -10.88 -9.16
CA LEU A 34 6.39 -11.29 -7.77
C LEU A 34 5.44 -12.43 -7.42
N ARG A 35 5.91 -13.32 -6.56
CA ARG A 35 5.12 -14.42 -5.99
C ARG A 35 4.95 -14.19 -4.50
N VAL A 36 3.94 -14.84 -3.93
CA VAL A 36 3.69 -14.79 -2.46
C VAL A 36 4.93 -15.22 -1.67
N ALA A 37 5.73 -16.14 -2.21
CA ALA A 37 6.99 -16.59 -1.60
C ALA A 37 8.07 -15.50 -1.53
N ASP A 38 7.98 -14.45 -2.34
CA ASP A 38 8.94 -13.32 -2.36
C ASP A 38 8.58 -12.27 -1.29
N VAL A 39 7.35 -12.28 -0.76
CA VAL A 39 6.84 -11.26 0.18
C VAL A 39 7.70 -11.13 1.45
N PRO A 40 8.17 -12.21 2.10
CA PRO A 40 9.04 -12.06 3.28
C PRO A 40 10.34 -11.30 2.98
N ALA A 41 10.95 -11.56 1.81
CA ALA A 41 12.16 -10.87 1.40
C ALA A 41 11.86 -9.43 0.97
N LEU A 42 10.72 -9.19 0.31
CA LEU A 42 10.24 -7.85 0.00
C LEU A 42 10.00 -7.00 1.26
N LEU A 43 9.41 -7.56 2.31
CA LEU A 43 9.21 -6.88 3.60
C LEU A 43 10.54 -6.55 4.30
N ALA A 44 11.56 -7.38 4.13
CA ALA A 44 12.90 -7.11 4.63
C ALA A 44 13.54 -5.93 3.87
N LEU A 45 13.42 -5.91 2.54
CA LEU A 45 13.85 -4.76 1.72
C LEU A 45 13.09 -3.50 2.09
N TRP A 46 11.77 -3.59 2.27
CA TRP A 46 10.93 -2.45 2.64
C TRP A 46 11.45 -1.75 3.89
N GLN A 47 11.84 -2.51 4.91
CA GLN A 47 12.40 -1.96 6.16
C GLN A 47 13.84 -1.47 6.01
N ALA A 48 14.62 -2.03 5.09
CA ALA A 48 16.02 -1.67 4.88
C ALA A 48 16.22 -0.47 3.93
N ARG A 49 15.23 -0.17 3.08
CA ARG A 49 15.31 0.85 2.03
C ARG A 49 14.68 2.18 2.42
N SER A 50 15.02 3.22 1.66
CA SER A 50 14.60 4.59 1.90
C SER A 50 13.12 4.81 1.58
N LEU A 51 12.58 5.96 2.02
CA LEU A 51 11.22 6.38 1.66
C LEU A 51 11.03 6.52 0.14
N CYS A 52 12.05 7.01 -0.58
CA CYS A 52 12.00 7.15 -2.05
C CYS A 52 11.79 5.78 -2.73
N TRP A 53 12.52 4.76 -2.28
CA TRP A 53 12.35 3.38 -2.76
C TRP A 53 10.91 2.88 -2.55
N GLN A 54 10.35 3.10 -1.36
CA GLN A 54 8.99 2.68 -1.02
C GLN A 54 7.94 3.44 -1.87
N GLN A 55 8.15 4.74 -2.09
CA GLN A 55 7.29 5.56 -2.94
C GLN A 55 7.27 5.04 -4.38
N ARG A 56 8.44 4.78 -4.97
CA ARG A 56 8.54 4.23 -6.33
C ARG A 56 7.86 2.87 -6.45
N TYR A 57 8.08 1.98 -5.48
CA TYR A 57 7.40 0.68 -5.46
C TYR A 57 5.89 0.86 -5.48
N THR A 58 5.33 1.70 -4.59
CA THR A 58 3.88 1.90 -4.52
C THR A 58 3.32 2.56 -5.78
N GLN A 59 4.05 3.50 -6.38
CA GLN A 59 3.69 4.13 -7.64
C GLN A 59 3.61 3.10 -8.78
N ALA A 60 4.63 2.25 -8.89
CA ALA A 60 4.75 1.23 -9.93
C ALA A 60 3.91 -0.03 -9.69
N SER A 61 3.17 -0.15 -8.58
CA SER A 61 2.41 -1.37 -8.24
C SER A 61 1.11 -1.59 -9.04
N GLY A 62 1.05 -1.19 -10.31
CA GLY A 62 -0.16 -1.26 -11.13
C GLY A 62 -0.62 -2.68 -11.46
N SER A 63 0.32 -3.58 -11.66
CA SER A 63 0.13 -4.97 -12.10
C SER A 63 0.32 -6.00 -10.99
N ILE A 64 0.50 -5.55 -9.73
CA ILE A 64 0.73 -6.43 -8.59
C ILE A 64 -0.37 -7.49 -8.46
N ASP A 65 0.04 -8.76 -8.34
CA ASP A 65 -0.89 -9.85 -8.12
C ASP A 65 -1.68 -9.66 -6.80
N GLY A 66 -2.96 -9.99 -6.82
CA GLY A 66 -3.86 -9.78 -5.68
C GLY A 66 -3.49 -10.60 -4.44
N ALA A 67 -2.89 -11.78 -4.58
CA ALA A 67 -2.43 -12.57 -3.44
C ALA A 67 -1.13 -11.99 -2.85
N VAL A 68 -0.22 -11.52 -3.71
CA VAL A 68 1.01 -10.82 -3.30
C VAL A 68 0.66 -9.53 -2.56
N LEU A 69 -0.24 -8.71 -3.13
CA LEU A 69 -0.70 -7.46 -2.51
C LEU A 69 -1.29 -7.70 -1.12
N ARG A 70 -2.18 -8.69 -0.98
CA ARG A 70 -2.79 -9.03 0.31
C ARG A 70 -1.75 -9.50 1.33
N ALA A 71 -0.80 -10.34 0.93
CA ALA A 71 0.27 -10.81 1.80
C ALA A 71 1.21 -9.66 2.20
N LEU A 72 1.54 -8.76 1.28
CA LEU A 72 2.35 -7.57 1.54
C LEU A 72 1.66 -6.64 2.54
N LEU A 73 0.39 -6.30 2.33
CA LEU A 73 -0.39 -5.48 3.25
C LEU A 73 -0.45 -6.12 4.64
N ALA A 74 -0.73 -7.43 4.73
CA ALA A 74 -0.75 -8.15 6.00
C ALA A 74 0.60 -8.10 6.74
N GLY A 75 1.72 -8.14 6.00
CA GLY A 75 3.05 -8.01 6.56
C GLY A 75 3.40 -6.58 6.98
N LEU A 76 3.05 -5.58 6.18
CA LEU A 76 3.27 -4.17 6.51
C LEU A 76 2.54 -3.78 7.79
N LEU A 77 1.30 -4.24 7.99
CA LEU A 77 0.53 -3.98 9.20
C LEU A 77 1.18 -4.54 10.49
N GLN A 78 2.14 -5.45 10.39
CA GLN A 78 2.88 -5.99 11.54
C GLN A 78 4.16 -5.21 11.85
N VAL A 79 4.58 -4.30 10.98
CA VAL A 79 5.75 -3.43 11.22
C VAL A 79 5.36 -2.39 12.27
N LYS A 80 6.14 -2.31 13.36
CA LYS A 80 5.83 -1.47 14.53
C LYS A 80 5.84 0.03 14.22
N GLU A 81 6.66 0.45 13.28
CA GLU A 81 6.70 1.84 12.79
C GLU A 81 5.67 1.98 11.68
N ALA A 82 4.84 3.04 11.73
CA ALA A 82 3.77 3.30 10.78
C ALA A 82 4.29 3.17 9.34
N PRO A 83 3.99 2.07 8.63
CA PRO A 83 4.66 1.78 7.36
C PRO A 83 4.13 2.76 6.33
N HIS A 84 5.04 3.38 5.58
CA HIS A 84 4.65 4.09 4.37
C HIS A 84 4.03 3.12 3.37
N GLY A 85 3.14 3.61 2.52
CA GLY A 85 2.61 2.86 1.39
C GLY A 85 1.37 2.02 1.66
N VAL A 86 0.93 1.83 2.92
CA VAL A 86 -0.27 1.03 3.22
C VAL A 86 -1.50 1.60 2.52
N PHE A 87 -1.73 2.91 2.61
CA PHE A 87 -2.90 3.54 2.00
C PHE A 87 -2.81 3.60 0.47
N GLU A 88 -1.60 3.76 -0.07
CA GLU A 88 -1.31 3.73 -1.50
C GLU A 88 -1.59 2.34 -2.08
N LEU A 89 -1.14 1.29 -1.40
CA LEU A 89 -1.36 -0.11 -1.78
C LEU A 89 -2.81 -0.55 -1.61
N MET A 90 -3.53 -0.02 -0.62
CA MET A 90 -4.98 -0.26 -0.50
C MET A 90 -5.74 0.14 -1.77
N ASN A 91 -5.29 1.16 -2.52
CA ASN A 91 -5.90 1.54 -3.79
C ASN A 91 -5.76 0.50 -4.90
N ARG A 92 -4.92 -0.53 -4.71
CA ARG A 92 -4.72 -1.65 -5.64
C ARG A 92 -5.59 -2.85 -5.30
N LEU A 93 -6.28 -2.84 -4.15
CA LEU A 93 -7.23 -3.90 -3.81
C LEU A 93 -8.47 -3.84 -4.71
N PRO A 94 -9.17 -4.96 -4.91
CA PRO A 94 -10.47 -4.96 -5.58
C PRO A 94 -11.43 -3.95 -4.94
N ALA A 95 -12.27 -3.31 -5.77
CA ALA A 95 -13.26 -2.32 -5.34
C ALA A 95 -14.46 -2.90 -4.56
N THR A 96 -14.24 -4.00 -3.84
CA THR A 96 -15.23 -4.67 -3.01
C THR A 96 -14.51 -5.22 -1.80
N ALA A 97 -14.88 -4.69 -0.63
CA ALA A 97 -14.38 -5.19 0.63
C ALA A 97 -14.86 -6.63 0.84
N ASP A 98 -13.92 -7.51 1.18
CA ASP A 98 -14.22 -8.86 1.62
C ASP A 98 -14.37 -8.93 3.14
N ALA A 99 -14.98 -10.01 3.62
CA ALA A 99 -15.04 -10.35 5.04
C ALA A 99 -13.79 -11.15 5.45
N SER A 100 -12.61 -10.63 5.14
CA SER A 100 -11.34 -11.26 5.49
C SER A 100 -10.70 -10.64 6.75
N PRO A 101 -9.86 -11.39 7.48
CA PRO A 101 -9.07 -10.84 8.57
C PRO A 101 -8.18 -9.66 8.16
N LEU A 102 -7.72 -9.63 6.90
CA LEU A 102 -6.96 -8.51 6.37
C LEU A 102 -7.82 -7.25 6.28
N SER A 103 -9.05 -7.35 5.77
CA SER A 103 -9.99 -6.23 5.72
C SER A 103 -10.29 -5.65 7.12
N ASP A 104 -10.38 -6.51 8.14
CA ASP A 104 -10.53 -6.07 9.54
C ASP A 104 -9.29 -5.35 10.04
N ALA A 105 -8.10 -5.90 9.79
CA ALA A 105 -6.84 -5.27 10.20
C ALA A 105 -6.59 -3.93 9.50
N LEU A 106 -6.95 -3.80 8.22
CA LEU A 106 -6.88 -2.54 7.48
C LEU A 106 -7.86 -1.49 8.05
N LEU A 107 -9.04 -1.92 8.51
CA LEU A 107 -9.98 -1.01 9.20
C LEU A 107 -9.42 -0.56 10.55
N ASP A 108 -8.87 -1.46 11.34
CA ASP A 108 -8.23 -1.13 12.63
C ASP A 108 -7.09 -0.11 12.41
N TYR A 109 -6.26 -0.33 11.39
CA TYR A 109 -5.19 0.58 11.01
C TYR A 109 -5.72 1.95 10.55
N ALA A 110 -6.74 1.97 9.69
CA ALA A 110 -7.33 3.22 9.18
C ALA A 110 -7.99 4.05 10.29
N GLU A 111 -8.68 3.39 11.23
CA GLU A 111 -9.28 4.02 12.41
C GLU A 111 -8.24 4.63 13.34
N GLN A 112 -7.16 3.90 13.64
CA GLN A 112 -6.04 4.42 14.43
C GLN A 112 -5.38 5.61 13.75
N ALA A 113 -5.10 5.51 12.44
CA ALA A 113 -4.50 6.58 11.65
C ALA A 113 -5.40 7.83 11.60
N TRP A 114 -6.72 7.63 11.52
CA TRP A 114 -7.72 8.71 11.53
C TRP A 114 -7.62 9.55 12.82
N HIS A 115 -7.55 8.88 13.98
CA HIS A 115 -7.43 9.57 15.26
C HIS A 115 -6.04 10.20 15.47
N ALA A 116 -4.99 9.57 14.95
CA ALA A 116 -3.61 10.02 15.14
C ALA A 116 -3.25 11.26 14.29
N ASN A 117 -3.76 11.38 13.07
CA ASN A 117 -3.32 12.42 12.14
C ASN A 117 -4.44 12.97 11.23
N PRO A 118 -5.03 14.14 11.59
CA PRO A 118 -6.03 14.82 10.76
C PRO A 118 -5.57 15.16 9.34
N ALA A 119 -4.27 15.41 9.12
CA ALA A 119 -3.76 15.72 7.78
C ALA A 119 -3.90 14.53 6.80
N ARG A 120 -4.09 13.30 7.31
CA ARG A 120 -4.27 12.10 6.49
C ARG A 120 -5.74 11.75 6.22
N HIS A 121 -6.70 12.48 6.77
CA HIS A 121 -8.14 12.17 6.65
C HIS A 121 -8.59 11.99 5.20
N ARG A 122 -8.16 12.87 4.28
CA ARG A 122 -8.49 12.76 2.86
C ARG A 122 -7.89 11.51 2.20
N GLN A 123 -6.65 11.17 2.55
CA GLN A 123 -6.00 9.95 2.05
C GLN A 123 -6.74 8.70 2.54
N ILE A 124 -7.07 8.65 3.84
CA ILE A 124 -7.82 7.54 4.46
C ILE A 124 -9.17 7.35 3.75
N GLN A 125 -9.90 8.45 3.50
CA GLN A 125 -11.16 8.42 2.76
C GLN A 125 -10.99 7.80 1.38
N ILE A 126 -10.04 8.29 0.58
CA ILE A 126 -9.81 7.81 -0.79
C ILE A 126 -9.45 6.32 -0.78
N SER A 127 -8.53 5.92 0.10
CA SER A 127 -8.06 4.53 0.20
C SER A 127 -9.12 3.57 0.71
N CYS A 128 -9.97 3.99 1.65
CA CYS A 128 -11.08 3.15 2.11
C CYS A 128 -12.22 3.11 1.09
N TRP A 129 -12.40 4.16 0.30
CA TRP A 129 -13.40 4.17 -0.77
C TRP A 129 -12.99 3.25 -1.92
N SER A 130 -11.74 3.30 -2.36
CA SER A 130 -11.22 2.50 -3.48
C SER A 130 -11.35 1.00 -3.26
N CYS A 131 -11.20 0.51 -2.03
CA CYS A 131 -11.35 -0.91 -1.67
C CYS A 131 -12.69 -1.28 -1.01
N GLY A 132 -13.68 -0.37 -0.97
CA GLY A 132 -15.01 -0.64 -0.42
C GLY A 132 -15.11 -0.69 1.11
N LEU A 133 -14.08 -0.29 1.85
CA LEU A 133 -14.06 -0.23 3.32
C LEU A 133 -14.73 1.02 3.91
N SER A 134 -14.99 2.07 3.10
CA SER A 134 -15.53 3.36 3.54
C SER A 134 -16.73 3.24 4.49
N GLY A 135 -17.77 2.49 4.13
CA GLY A 135 -18.98 2.37 4.95
C GLY A 135 -18.72 1.71 6.32
N ARG A 136 -17.78 0.74 6.35
CA ARG A 136 -17.40 0.04 7.59
C ARG A 136 -16.57 0.96 8.50
N LEU A 137 -15.66 1.74 7.91
CA LEU A 137 -14.86 2.72 8.64
C LEU A 137 -15.74 3.84 9.22
N LEU A 138 -16.63 4.43 8.41
CA LEU A 138 -17.58 5.46 8.85
C LEU A 138 -18.41 4.98 10.05
N LYS A 139 -18.92 3.74 9.99
CA LYS A 139 -19.68 3.14 11.09
C LYS A 139 -18.86 3.04 12.38
N ARG A 140 -17.57 2.66 12.30
CA ARG A 140 -16.67 2.59 13.47
C ARG A 140 -16.38 3.96 14.06
N LEU A 141 -16.20 4.96 13.19
CA LEU A 141 -15.99 6.35 13.59
C LEU A 141 -17.27 7.06 14.08
N GLY A 142 -18.43 6.43 13.98
CA GLY A 142 -19.72 6.99 14.41
C GLY A 142 -20.34 7.99 13.41
N PHE A 143 -19.93 7.95 12.14
CA PHE A 143 -20.45 8.81 11.08
C PHE A 143 -21.36 8.04 10.12
N SER A 144 -22.36 8.72 9.56
CA SER A 144 -23.21 8.19 8.50
C SER A 144 -22.66 8.48 7.10
N ALA A 145 -21.87 9.55 6.96
CA ALA A 145 -21.26 9.99 5.71
C ALA A 145 -19.95 10.77 5.95
N TRP A 146 -19.05 10.78 4.95
CA TRP A 146 -17.79 11.54 5.02
C TRP A 146 -17.97 13.04 5.26
N LYS A 147 -19.09 13.61 4.79
CA LYS A 147 -19.44 15.01 5.04
C LYS A 147 -19.58 15.34 6.53
N GLU A 148 -20.09 14.40 7.34
CA GLU A 148 -20.21 14.57 8.79
C GLU A 148 -18.84 14.53 9.49
N ALA A 149 -17.86 13.89 8.85
CA ALA A 149 -16.47 13.83 9.28
C ALA A 149 -15.63 15.03 8.81
N GLY A 150 -16.24 16.01 8.09
CA GLY A 150 -15.56 17.20 7.59
C GLY A 150 -14.85 17.05 6.24
N LEU A 151 -15.21 16.05 5.44
CA LEU A 151 -14.62 15.72 4.13
C LEU A 151 -15.59 15.78 2.94
#